data_AF-K8WPC9-F1
#
_entry.id   AF-K8WPC9-F1
#
_cell.length_a   1.000
_cell.length_b   1.000
_cell.length_c   1.000
_cell.angle_alpha   90.00
_cell.angle_beta   90.00
_cell.angle_gamma   90.00
#
_symmetry.space_group_name_H-M   'P 1'
#
loop_
_entity.id
_entity.type
_entity.pdbx_description
1 polymer ?
#
loop_
_entity_poly.entity_id
_entity_poly.type
_entity_poly.pdbx_seq_one_letter_code
_entity_poly.pdbx_strand_id
1 'polypeptide(L)'
;MKKKKIYNFSFIALLPVNVNLFNHQPNIEFYNHMTKIHILKTDPTDNPCVNCGACCAYFRVSFYWAESESGGGLVPQELTEQITPFMSCMKGTNQKSNTRCTALSGTVGECVSCSIYTQRPTPCREFDQSWLNGIHNEACDRARAAYGLPPLEPHLPQIAC
;
A
#
# COMPACT_ATOMS: atom_id res chain seq x y z
N MET A 1 -38.44 -34.93 -5.67
CA MET A 1 -38.67 -36.11 -4.80
C MET A 1 -38.04 -37.32 -5.50
N LYS A 2 -36.89 -37.81 -4.99
CA LYS A 2 -36.72 -39.10 -4.28
C LYS A 2 -37.05 -40.33 -5.16
N LYS A 3 -36.23 -41.36 -5.35
CA LYS A 3 -34.85 -41.76 -5.04
C LYS A 3 -34.55 -42.92 -6.02
N LYS A 4 -33.33 -42.99 -6.56
CA LYS A 4 -32.87 -44.08 -7.46
C LYS A 4 -32.57 -45.37 -6.68
N LYS A 5 -32.60 -46.45 -7.46
CA LYS A 5 -32.64 -47.88 -7.13
C LYS A 5 -31.46 -48.39 -6.28
N ILE A 6 -31.81 -49.40 -5.49
CA ILE A 6 -30.95 -50.35 -4.79
C ILE A 6 -30.39 -51.36 -5.82
N TYR A 7 -29.08 -51.59 -5.82
CA TYR A 7 -28.43 -52.82 -6.30
C TYR A 7 -27.17 -53.04 -5.44
N ASN A 8 -27.16 -54.03 -4.55
CA ASN A 8 -26.82 -55.45 -4.73
C ASN A 8 -25.30 -55.72 -4.66
N PHE A 9 -24.97 -56.60 -3.72
CA PHE A 9 -23.65 -56.94 -3.20
C PHE A 9 -23.23 -58.27 -3.85
N SER A 10 -22.01 -58.39 -4.39
CA SER A 10 -21.35 -59.69 -4.54
C SER A 10 -19.85 -59.60 -4.87
N PHE A 11 -19.07 -60.14 -3.93
CA PHE A 11 -17.94 -61.06 -4.07
C PHE A 11 -16.71 -60.76 -4.97
N ILE A 12 -15.59 -60.52 -4.26
CA ILE A 12 -14.26 -61.17 -4.30
C ILE A 12 -13.58 -61.41 -5.67
N ALA A 13 -12.40 -60.78 -5.85
CA ALA A 13 -11.21 -61.41 -6.43
C ALA A 13 -9.94 -60.75 -5.87
N LEU A 14 -8.99 -61.59 -5.44
CA LEU A 14 -7.72 -61.26 -4.80
C LEU A 14 -6.56 -61.13 -5.81
N LEU A 15 -5.52 -60.42 -5.35
CA LEU A 15 -4.08 -60.46 -5.73
C LEU A 15 -3.59 -59.61 -6.94
N PRO A 16 -2.30 -59.21 -6.99
CA PRO A 16 -1.26 -59.21 -5.95
C PRO A 16 -0.63 -57.83 -5.68
N VAL A 17 0.02 -57.76 -4.52
CA VAL A 17 0.93 -56.71 -4.08
C VAL A 17 2.14 -56.65 -5.02
N ASN A 18 2.47 -55.46 -5.53
CA ASN A 18 3.79 -55.20 -6.11
C ASN A 18 4.49 -54.13 -5.28
N VAL A 19 5.65 -54.50 -4.76
CA VAL A 19 6.47 -53.77 -3.80
C VAL A 19 7.63 -53.14 -4.58
N ASN A 20 7.91 -51.87 -4.29
CA ASN A 20 9.03 -51.04 -4.76
C ASN A 20 8.83 -50.36 -6.12
N LEU A 21 8.64 -49.03 -6.06
CA LEU A 21 9.70 -48.09 -6.42
C LEU A 21 9.46 -46.74 -5.74
N PHE A 22 10.54 -46.26 -5.15
CA PHE A 22 10.65 -45.13 -4.24
C PHE A 22 10.35 -43.78 -4.89
N ASN A 23 9.97 -42.83 -4.02
CA ASN A 23 10.10 -41.37 -4.14
C ASN A 23 9.08 -40.62 -5.02
N HIS A 24 7.96 -40.26 -4.41
CA HIS A 24 7.39 -38.92 -4.60
C HIS A 24 6.74 -38.47 -3.29
N GLN A 25 7.40 -37.53 -2.59
CA GLN A 25 6.81 -36.80 -1.48
C GLN A 25 5.63 -35.97 -2.02
N PRO A 26 4.39 -36.12 -1.50
CA PRO A 26 3.33 -35.19 -1.84
C PRO A 26 3.51 -33.87 -1.08
N ASN A 27 3.25 -32.79 -1.82
CA ASN A 27 3.53 -31.39 -1.50
C ASN A 27 3.03 -30.92 -0.12
N ILE A 28 3.90 -30.13 0.51
CA ILE A 28 3.67 -29.26 1.67
C ILE A 28 2.80 -28.07 1.21
N GLU A 29 1.55 -28.32 0.82
CA GLU A 29 0.60 -27.26 0.43
C GLU A 29 -0.57 -27.10 1.42
N PHE A 30 -0.64 -27.91 2.48
CA PHE A 30 -1.81 -27.93 3.37
C PHE A 30 -1.60 -27.32 4.78
N TYR A 31 -0.38 -26.95 5.19
CA TYR A 31 -0.10 -26.56 6.59
C TYR A 31 0.23 -25.08 6.80
N ASN A 32 -0.47 -24.14 6.17
CA ASN A 32 -0.34 -22.71 6.54
C ASN A 32 -1.68 -21.93 6.51
N HIS A 33 -2.80 -22.61 6.76
CA HIS A 33 -4.14 -21.99 6.78
C HIS A 33 -4.48 -21.27 8.12
N MET A 34 -3.58 -21.02 9.08
CA MET A 34 -4.01 -20.48 10.39
C MET A 34 -3.11 -19.43 11.07
N THR A 35 -2.57 -18.47 10.32
CA THR A 35 -2.24 -17.13 10.88
C THR A 35 -2.34 -16.07 9.80
N LYS A 36 -3.57 -15.61 9.53
CA LYS A 36 -3.85 -14.49 8.64
C LYS A 36 -3.57 -13.16 9.37
N ILE A 37 -2.32 -12.93 9.73
CA ILE A 37 -1.79 -11.58 9.96
C ILE A 37 -0.90 -11.33 8.75
N HIS A 38 -1.43 -10.66 7.74
CA HIS A 38 -0.61 -10.12 6.67
C HIS A 38 0.25 -9.01 7.29
N ILE A 39 1.34 -9.39 7.95
CA ILE A 39 2.45 -8.48 8.20
C ILE A 39 2.96 -8.16 6.80
N LEU A 40 2.60 -6.98 6.30
CA LEU A 40 3.20 -6.37 5.14
C LEU A 40 4.67 -6.15 5.50
N LYS A 41 5.48 -7.20 5.35
CA LYS A 41 6.93 -7.07 5.27
C LYS A 41 7.18 -6.27 4.00
N THR A 42 7.22 -4.96 4.12
CA THR A 42 7.78 -4.12 3.06
C THR A 42 9.22 -4.57 2.91
N ASP A 43 9.59 -4.99 1.71
CA ASP A 43 11.01 -5.11 1.38
C ASP A 43 11.66 -3.75 1.69
N PRO A 44 12.85 -3.67 2.31
CA PRO A 44 13.56 -2.40 2.48
C PRO A 44 13.71 -1.57 1.21
N THR A 45 13.54 -2.18 0.04
CA THR A 45 13.58 -1.54 -1.28
C THR A 45 12.21 -1.09 -1.82
N ASP A 46 11.10 -1.49 -1.19
CA ASP A 46 9.75 -1.07 -1.60
C ASP A 46 9.33 0.21 -0.87
N ASN A 47 8.96 1.24 -1.64
CA ASN A 47 8.44 2.49 -1.09
C ASN A 47 6.99 2.31 -0.57
N PRO A 48 6.72 2.28 0.75
CA PRO A 48 5.36 2.10 1.26
C PRO A 48 4.40 3.24 0.89
N CYS A 49 4.91 4.39 0.42
CA CYS A 49 4.07 5.50 -0.01
C CYS A 49 3.27 5.18 -1.27
N VAL A 50 3.75 4.29 -2.15
CA VAL A 50 3.02 3.88 -3.37
C VAL A 50 1.84 2.95 -3.05
N ASN A 51 1.75 2.45 -1.81
CA ASN A 51 0.71 1.54 -1.35
C ASN A 51 -0.16 2.13 -0.22
N CYS A 52 -0.06 3.44 0.07
CA CYS A 52 -0.89 4.03 1.12
C CYS A 52 -1.57 5.34 0.75
N GLY A 53 -0.87 6.34 0.19
CA GLY A 53 -1.46 7.63 -0.19
C GLY A 53 -2.01 8.49 0.97
N ALA A 54 -1.80 8.10 2.22
CA ALA A 54 -2.40 8.75 3.39
C ALA A 54 -2.04 10.24 3.52
N CYS A 55 -0.76 10.60 3.36
CA CYS A 55 -0.32 11.99 3.47
C CYS A 55 -0.97 12.90 2.41
N CYS A 56 -1.16 12.39 1.18
CA CYS A 56 -1.82 13.10 0.08
C CYS A 56 -3.32 13.31 0.31
N ALA A 57 -3.92 12.54 1.22
CA ALA A 57 -5.32 12.65 1.59
C ALA A 57 -5.52 13.29 2.99
N TYR A 58 -4.47 13.51 3.76
CA TYR A 58 -4.59 14.05 5.11
C TYR A 58 -4.16 15.51 5.24
N PHE A 59 -3.09 15.92 4.54
CA PHE A 59 -2.50 17.25 4.73
C PHE A 59 -2.94 18.26 3.67
N ARG A 60 -3.03 19.54 4.09
CA ARG A 60 -3.00 20.66 3.16
C ARG A 60 -1.59 20.86 2.64
N VAL A 61 -1.40 20.75 1.32
CA VAL A 61 -0.09 20.92 0.70
C VAL A 61 0.08 22.37 0.29
N SER A 62 0.49 23.24 1.22
CA SER A 62 0.73 24.67 0.97
C SER A 62 2.19 24.94 0.64
N PHE A 63 2.45 25.77 -0.36
CA PHE A 63 3.79 26.06 -0.88
C PHE A 63 3.86 27.49 -1.44
N TYR A 64 5.07 27.99 -1.73
CA TYR A 64 5.25 29.36 -2.23
C TYR A 64 4.65 29.48 -3.63
N TRP A 65 3.87 30.54 -3.89
CA TRP A 65 3.12 30.66 -5.15
C TRP A 65 4.00 30.50 -6.41
N ALA A 66 5.27 30.90 -6.36
CA ALA A 66 6.16 30.82 -7.53
C ALA A 66 6.71 29.42 -7.83
N GLU A 67 6.44 28.41 -7.00
CA GLU A 67 6.74 27.02 -7.36
C GLU A 67 5.77 26.48 -8.43
N SER A 68 4.62 27.13 -8.64
CA SER A 68 3.73 26.81 -9.76
C SER A 68 4.12 27.52 -11.05
N GLU A 69 3.61 27.00 -12.17
CA GLU A 69 3.88 27.54 -13.51
C GLU A 69 3.57 29.03 -13.62
N SER A 70 2.58 29.55 -12.88
CA SER A 70 2.24 30.98 -12.92
C SER A 70 3.32 31.91 -12.36
N GLY A 71 4.21 31.41 -11.50
CA GLY A 71 5.39 32.14 -11.03
C GLY A 71 6.71 31.60 -11.55
N GLY A 72 6.68 30.78 -12.61
CA GLY A 72 7.88 30.25 -13.28
C GLY A 72 8.42 28.93 -12.73
N GLY A 73 7.71 28.30 -11.80
CA GLY A 73 8.02 26.97 -11.31
C GLY A 73 7.46 25.85 -12.20
N LEU A 74 7.43 24.62 -11.66
CA LEU A 74 7.07 23.41 -12.41
C LEU A 74 5.71 22.82 -12.02
N VAL A 75 5.11 23.25 -10.91
CA VAL A 75 3.86 22.67 -10.40
C VAL A 75 2.71 23.13 -11.31
N PRO A 76 1.93 22.22 -11.92
CA PRO A 76 0.91 22.59 -12.90
C PRO A 76 -0.15 23.50 -12.31
N GLN A 77 -0.36 24.67 -12.92
CA GLN A 77 -1.22 25.70 -12.34
C GLN A 77 -2.66 25.22 -12.16
N GLU A 78 -3.16 24.38 -13.08
CA GLU A 78 -4.50 23.80 -13.05
C GLU A 78 -4.76 22.86 -11.87
N LEU A 79 -3.71 22.40 -11.18
CA LEU A 79 -3.80 21.56 -9.97
C LEU A 79 -3.57 22.36 -8.68
N THR A 80 -3.48 23.69 -8.76
CA THR A 80 -3.20 24.56 -7.61
C THR A 80 -4.32 25.55 -7.34
N GLU A 81 -4.48 25.95 -6.07
CA GLU A 81 -5.41 26.98 -5.63
C GLU A 81 -4.66 28.05 -4.81
N GLN A 82 -4.94 29.32 -5.08
CA GLN A 82 -4.34 30.45 -4.37
C GLN A 82 -4.95 30.56 -2.97
N ILE A 83 -4.11 30.68 -1.93
CA ILE A 83 -4.54 30.86 -0.54
C ILE A 83 -4.35 32.30 -0.10
N THR A 84 -3.19 32.87 -0.39
CA THR A 84 -2.85 34.29 -0.18
C THR A 84 -2.04 34.78 -1.38
N PRO A 85 -1.73 36.07 -1.51
CA PRO A 85 -0.88 36.56 -2.61
C PRO A 85 0.50 35.88 -2.70
N PHE A 86 0.99 35.29 -1.61
CA PHE A 86 2.31 34.66 -1.55
C PHE A 86 2.28 33.14 -1.42
N MET A 87 1.11 32.55 -1.18
CA MET A 87 0.97 31.11 -0.92
C MET A 87 -0.11 30.50 -1.79
N SER A 88 0.22 29.36 -2.38
CA SER A 88 -0.70 28.47 -3.08
C SER A 88 -0.76 27.13 -2.35
N CYS A 89 -1.73 26.30 -2.68
CA CYS A 89 -1.73 24.91 -2.26
C CYS A 89 -2.25 23.99 -3.36
N MET A 90 -2.03 22.69 -3.20
CA MET A 90 -2.59 21.71 -4.14
C MET A 90 -4.12 21.65 -4.01
N LYS A 91 -4.83 21.70 -5.14
CA LYS A 91 -6.30 21.61 -5.18
C LYS A 91 -6.80 20.35 -4.49
N GLY A 92 -7.90 20.53 -3.75
CA GLY A 92 -8.54 19.48 -2.96
C GLY A 92 -7.92 19.29 -1.57
N THR A 93 -6.88 20.06 -1.24
CA THR A 93 -6.22 19.99 0.07
C THR A 93 -6.59 21.15 1.00
N ASN A 94 -7.21 22.23 0.51
CA ASN A 94 -7.69 23.37 1.32
C ASN A 94 -9.12 23.20 1.84
N GLN A 95 -9.44 22.06 2.44
CA GLN A 95 -10.77 21.81 3.00
C GLN A 95 -10.64 21.21 4.40
N LYS A 96 -11.65 21.48 5.26
CA LYS A 96 -11.63 21.03 6.65
C LYS A 96 -11.89 19.52 6.80
N SER A 97 -12.67 18.95 5.88
CA SER A 97 -13.06 17.54 5.86
C SER A 97 -12.87 16.99 4.46
N ASN A 98 -12.63 15.68 4.35
CA ASN A 98 -12.45 14.98 3.07
C ASN A 98 -11.29 15.54 2.22
N THR A 99 -10.24 16.04 2.88
CA THR A 99 -8.97 16.41 2.23
C THR A 99 -8.54 15.31 1.27
N ARG A 100 -8.21 15.68 0.04
CA ARG A 100 -7.67 14.76 -0.96
C ARG A 100 -7.04 15.55 -2.08
N CYS A 101 -5.73 15.44 -2.22
CA CYS A 101 -5.02 16.03 -3.35
C CYS A 101 -5.58 15.48 -4.66
N THR A 102 -5.95 16.39 -5.56
CA THR A 102 -6.49 16.05 -6.89
C THR A 102 -5.49 15.30 -7.77
N ALA A 103 -4.19 15.42 -7.50
CA ALA A 103 -3.14 14.67 -8.20
C ALA A 103 -2.98 13.21 -7.71
N LEU A 104 -3.67 12.82 -6.62
CA LEU A 104 -3.61 11.46 -6.09
C LEU A 104 -4.52 10.53 -6.88
N SER A 105 -3.90 9.63 -7.64
CA SER A 105 -4.57 8.53 -8.34
C SER A 105 -4.58 7.27 -7.48
N GLY A 106 -5.64 6.46 -7.59
CA GLY A 106 -5.81 5.22 -6.83
C GLY A 106 -6.51 5.39 -5.47
N THR A 107 -6.57 4.32 -4.70
CA THR A 107 -7.32 4.23 -3.44
C THR A 107 -6.38 4.28 -2.24
N VAL A 108 -6.70 5.12 -1.25
CA VAL A 108 -5.88 5.23 -0.02
C VAL A 108 -5.88 3.88 0.72
N GLY A 109 -4.71 3.39 1.09
CA GLY A 109 -4.51 2.07 1.70
C GLY A 109 -4.36 0.91 0.71
N GLU A 110 -4.49 1.17 -0.59
CA GLU A 110 -4.23 0.23 -1.67
C GLU A 110 -3.12 0.82 -2.58
N CYS A 111 -3.12 0.50 -3.87
CA CYS A 111 -2.19 1.08 -4.83
C CYS A 111 -2.56 2.54 -5.15
N VAL A 112 -1.58 3.43 -5.05
CA VAL A 112 -1.70 4.85 -5.38
C VAL A 112 -0.53 5.35 -6.22
N SER A 113 -0.74 6.46 -6.90
CA SER A 113 0.33 7.21 -7.57
C SER A 113 0.03 8.70 -7.61
N CYS A 114 1.07 9.52 -7.78
CA CYS A 114 0.93 10.95 -8.01
C CYS A 114 1.05 11.22 -9.51
N SER A 115 0.03 11.82 -10.13
CA SER A 115 0.04 12.14 -11.56
C SER A 115 1.10 13.17 -11.96
N ILE A 116 1.64 13.92 -10.99
CA ILE A 116 2.66 14.97 -11.19
C ILE A 116 3.94 14.71 -10.39
N TYR A 117 4.32 13.44 -10.17
CA TYR A 117 5.39 13.07 -9.25
C TYR A 117 6.72 13.84 -9.48
N THR A 118 7.09 14.08 -10.75
CA THR A 118 8.30 14.82 -11.14
C THR A 118 8.16 16.33 -11.04
N GLN A 119 6.94 16.85 -10.93
CA GLN A 119 6.58 18.27 -10.84
C GLN A 119 6.00 18.63 -9.45
N ARG A 120 6.24 17.79 -8.43
CA ARG A 120 5.76 18.02 -7.06
C ARG A 120 6.31 19.33 -6.48
N PRO A 121 5.50 20.05 -5.68
CA PRO A 121 5.98 21.19 -4.91
C PRO A 121 6.93 20.72 -3.80
N THR A 122 7.71 21.64 -3.26
CA THR A 122 8.74 21.40 -2.24
C THR A 122 8.22 20.61 -1.03
N PRO A 123 7.07 20.95 -0.40
CA PRO A 123 6.56 20.19 0.74
C PRO A 123 6.28 18.72 0.42
N CYS A 124 5.91 18.39 -0.82
CA CYS A 124 5.70 16.99 -1.21
C CYS A 124 7.00 16.23 -1.46
N ARG A 125 8.10 16.93 -1.76
CA ARG A 125 9.43 16.32 -1.98
C ARG A 125 10.17 16.08 -0.68
N GLU A 126 10.03 17.00 0.25
CA GLU A 126 10.72 16.99 1.54
C GLU A 126 9.97 16.18 2.61
N PHE A 127 8.73 15.78 2.34
CA PHE A 127 7.98 14.96 3.28
C PHE A 127 8.43 13.50 3.21
N ASP A 128 9.15 13.06 4.24
CA ASP A 128 9.61 11.69 4.37
C ASP A 128 8.58 10.78 5.04
N GLN A 129 8.59 9.50 4.66
CA GLN A 129 7.83 8.48 5.40
C GLN A 129 8.45 8.20 6.77
N SER A 130 7.66 7.68 7.70
CA SER A 130 8.17 7.25 9.00
C SER A 130 9.24 6.17 8.84
N TRP A 131 10.33 6.29 9.60
CA TRP A 131 11.50 5.42 9.62
C TRP A 131 12.38 5.44 8.37
N LEU A 132 12.18 6.40 7.44
CA LEU A 132 13.16 6.62 6.37
C LEU A 132 14.52 6.95 6.98
N ASN A 133 15.56 6.23 6.58
CA ASN A 133 16.91 6.36 7.14
C ASN A 133 16.96 6.21 8.67
N GLY A 134 16.05 5.44 9.25
CA GLY A 134 15.96 5.23 10.71
C GLY A 134 15.34 6.39 11.49
N ILE A 135 14.80 7.41 10.80
CA ILE A 135 14.22 8.60 11.44
C ILE A 135 12.72 8.44 11.55
N HIS A 136 12.19 8.48 12.78
CA HIS A 136 10.75 8.43 13.03
C HIS A 136 10.07 9.72 12.53
N ASN A 137 8.95 9.59 11.82
CA ASN A 137 8.12 10.72 11.41
C ASN A 137 6.68 10.56 11.91
N GLU A 138 6.38 11.18 13.06
CA GLU A 138 5.04 11.18 13.65
C GLU A 138 3.94 11.76 12.75
N ALA A 139 4.27 12.68 11.84
CA ALA A 139 3.30 13.26 10.92
C ALA A 139 2.82 12.21 9.91
N CYS A 140 3.72 11.36 9.42
CA CYS A 140 3.37 10.24 8.57
C CYS A 140 2.43 9.27 9.30
N ASP A 141 2.74 8.92 10.56
CA ASP A 141 1.92 8.00 11.35
C ASP A 141 0.53 8.55 11.65
N ARG A 142 0.42 9.85 11.97
CA ARG A 142 -0.89 10.52 12.14
C ARG A 142 -1.73 10.45 10.87
N ALA A 143 -1.13 10.71 9.71
CA ALA A 143 -1.84 10.61 8.43
C ALA A 143 -2.33 9.19 8.17
N ARG A 144 -1.48 8.18 8.43
CA ARG A 144 -1.84 6.76 8.31
C ARG A 144 -2.99 6.38 9.25
N ALA A 145 -2.91 6.78 10.51
CA ALA A 145 -3.94 6.52 11.52
C ALA A 145 -5.30 7.13 11.16
N ALA A 146 -5.31 8.32 10.54
CA ALA A 146 -6.55 8.96 10.07
C ALA A 146 -7.30 8.14 9.00
N TYR A 147 -6.60 7.23 8.32
CA TYR A 147 -7.15 6.30 7.34
C TYR A 147 -7.22 4.85 7.83
N GLY A 148 -7.03 4.62 9.14
CA GLY A 148 -7.06 3.28 9.73
C GLY A 148 -5.88 2.38 9.31
N LEU A 149 -4.81 2.97 8.78
CA LEU A 149 -3.61 2.23 8.40
C LEU A 149 -2.68 2.07 9.60
N PRO A 150 -2.04 0.90 9.78
CA PRO A 150 -1.08 0.69 10.86
C PRO A 150 0.13 1.63 10.69
N PRO A 151 0.84 1.99 11.78
CA PRO A 151 2.10 2.73 11.66
C PRO A 151 3.12 1.94 10.85
N LEU A 152 4.12 2.63 10.29
CA LEU A 152 5.27 1.95 9.72
C LEU A 152 6.21 1.51 10.85
N GLU A 153 6.84 0.36 10.66
CA GLU A 153 7.80 -0.18 11.61
C GLU A 153 9.24 0.17 11.21
N PRO A 154 10.16 0.36 12.16
CA PRO A 154 11.58 0.52 11.85
C PRO A 154 12.10 -0.68 11.07
N HIS A 155 12.73 -0.46 9.92
CA HIS A 155 13.55 -1.50 9.30
C HIS A 155 14.81 -1.69 10.14
N LEU A 156 14.81 -2.73 10.96
CA LEU A 156 16.02 -3.18 11.64
C LEU A 156 17.02 -3.61 10.55
N PRO A 157 18.26 -3.07 10.55
CA PRO A 157 19.28 -3.52 9.61
C PRO A 157 19.49 -5.02 9.83
N GLN A 158 19.33 -5.81 8.78
CA GLN A 158 19.68 -7.22 8.80
C GLN A 158 21.20 -7.30 8.93
N ILE A 159 21.70 -7.47 10.16
CA ILE A 159 23.11 -7.79 10.38
C ILE A 159 23.28 -9.22 9.86
N ALA A 160 23.78 -9.35 8.64
CA ALA A 160 24.28 -10.63 8.14
C ALA A 160 25.54 -10.96 8.96
N CYS A 161 25.48 -12.03 9.73
CA CYS A 161 26.63 -12.64 10.38
C CYS A 161 27.48 -13.45 9.40
#